data_AF-A0A9Q1CEE6-F1
#
_entry.id   AF-A0A9Q1CEE6-F1
#
_cell.length_a   1.000
_cell.length_b   1.000
_cell.length_c   1.000
_cell.angle_alpha   90.00
_cell.angle_beta   90.00
_cell.angle_gamma   90.00
#
_symmetry.space_group_name_H-M   'P 1'
#
loop_
_entity.id
_entity.type
_entity.pdbx_description
1 polymer ?
#
loop_
_entity_poly.entity_id
_entity_poly.type
_entity_poly.pdbx_seq_one_letter_code
_entity_poly.pdbx_strand_id
1 'polypeptide(L)'
;MDRINFDYSTKCIPTSSKGNFMKKWIETTISFKDRLRKRAWHFLHPDSQKEHKDAYGFKSRKPAQHIKELEVFENELDNLIAKAEWKTSNDKFQQKLPQDLRNIKQDKRLTVKADKTTNYYKMEAGKYKSLIHANITKDYKKANPKEASNLNKEAKKLAVKLELDDRIDQLAEKEVFLSLQDHKDNFQNKPTCRLISPTKTEIGQISKHILDRAIISIKNKTTVNLWKSTRGVLD
;
A
#
# COMPACT_ATOMS: atom_id res chain seq x y z
N MET A 1 17.93 17.45 -18.42
CA MET A 1 16.81 16.87 -17.64
C MET A 1 15.77 17.94 -17.72
N ASP A 2 14.66 17.65 -18.36
CA ASP A 2 13.78 18.71 -18.80
C ASP A 2 12.59 18.73 -17.85
N ARG A 3 12.41 19.85 -17.15
CA ARG A 3 11.31 20.01 -16.20
C ARG A 3 9.99 20.04 -16.97
N ILE A 4 9.03 19.25 -16.50
CA ILE A 4 7.65 19.24 -17.00
C ILE A 4 6.68 19.47 -15.83
N ASN A 5 5.56 20.12 -16.12
CA ASN A 5 4.45 20.34 -15.20
C ASN A 5 3.15 19.96 -15.92
N PHE A 6 2.20 19.38 -15.19
CA PHE A 6 0.91 18.96 -15.73
C PHE A 6 -0.21 19.99 -15.46
N ASP A 7 0.07 21.06 -14.71
CA ASP A 7 -0.87 22.13 -14.34
C ASP A 7 -2.11 21.65 -13.57
N TYR A 8 -2.06 20.43 -13.04
CA TYR A 8 -3.06 19.87 -12.16
C TYR A 8 -2.40 19.01 -11.09
N SER A 9 -3.11 18.79 -9.99
CA SER A 9 -2.65 17.89 -8.94
C SER A 9 -2.59 16.46 -9.46
N THR A 10 -1.42 15.83 -9.43
CA THR A 10 -1.28 14.41 -9.77
C THR A 10 -1.79 13.47 -8.67
N LYS A 11 -2.34 14.04 -7.58
CA LYS A 11 -3.13 13.32 -6.58
C LYS A 11 -4.63 13.28 -6.94
N CYS A 12 -5.07 13.96 -8.00
CA CYS A 12 -6.43 13.83 -8.48
C CYS A 12 -6.71 12.38 -8.87
N ILE A 13 -7.78 11.81 -8.35
CA ILE A 13 -8.20 10.44 -8.64
C ILE A 13 -8.86 10.48 -10.02
N PRO A 14 -8.25 9.89 -11.08
CA PRO A 14 -8.90 9.84 -12.39
C PRO A 14 -10.19 9.05 -12.27
N THR A 15 -11.23 9.41 -13.03
CA THR A 15 -12.41 8.54 -13.13
C THR A 15 -11.95 7.23 -13.77
N SER A 16 -12.03 6.14 -13.01
CA SER A 16 -11.66 4.81 -13.49
C SER A 16 -12.54 4.42 -14.68
N SER A 17 -12.01 3.63 -15.62
CA SER A 17 -12.83 3.00 -16.66
C SER A 17 -13.97 2.21 -16.01
N LYS A 18 -15.11 2.09 -16.71
CA LYS A 18 -16.27 1.31 -16.25
C LYS A 18 -15.86 -0.08 -15.74
N GLY A 19 -15.00 -0.78 -16.49
CA GLY A 19 -14.50 -2.11 -16.09
C GLY A 19 -13.69 -2.10 -14.78
N ASN A 20 -12.75 -1.15 -14.63
CA ASN A 20 -11.96 -1.04 -13.40
C ASN A 20 -12.82 -0.64 -12.19
N PHE A 21 -13.78 0.28 -12.41
CA PHE A 21 -14.73 0.64 -11.38
C PHE A 21 -15.55 -0.58 -10.97
N MET A 22 -16.15 -1.29 -11.92
CA MET A 22 -16.99 -2.47 -11.64
C MET A 22 -16.22 -3.53 -10.88
N LYS A 23 -14.98 -3.82 -11.28
CA LYS A 23 -14.12 -4.75 -10.54
C LYS A 23 -13.94 -4.28 -9.08
N LYS A 24 -13.60 -3.01 -8.87
CA LYS A 24 -13.41 -2.46 -7.52
C LYS A 24 -14.70 -2.45 -6.70
N TRP A 25 -15.82 -2.18 -7.35
CA TRP A 25 -17.14 -2.15 -6.75
C TRP A 25 -17.57 -3.55 -6.29
N ILE A 26 -17.36 -4.56 -7.13
CA ILE A 26 -17.58 -5.98 -6.79
C ILE A 26 -16.66 -6.40 -5.63
N GLU A 27 -15.35 -6.13 -5.71
CA GLU A 27 -14.40 -6.43 -4.64
C GLU A 27 -14.81 -5.82 -3.30
N THR A 28 -15.27 -4.56 -3.32
CA THR A 28 -15.69 -3.84 -2.11
C THR A 28 -16.98 -4.41 -1.55
N THR A 29 -17.91 -4.80 -2.43
CA THR A 29 -19.18 -5.45 -2.05
C THR A 29 -18.93 -6.80 -1.41
N ILE A 30 -18.12 -7.66 -2.03
CA ILE A 30 -17.73 -8.96 -1.47
C ILE A 30 -17.09 -8.75 -0.09
N SER A 31 -16.16 -7.79 0.01
CA SER A 31 -15.52 -7.47 1.28
C SER A 31 -16.51 -7.00 2.36
N PHE A 32 -17.56 -6.27 1.97
CA PHE A 32 -18.63 -5.87 2.87
C PHE A 32 -19.48 -7.06 3.33
N LYS A 33 -19.95 -7.89 2.38
CA LYS A 33 -20.71 -9.12 2.67
C LYS A 33 -19.93 -10.04 3.61
N ASP A 34 -18.64 -10.26 3.36
CA ASP A 34 -17.79 -11.08 4.22
C ASP A 34 -17.68 -10.54 5.65
N ARG A 35 -17.59 -9.21 5.83
CA ARG A 35 -17.58 -8.60 7.17
C ARG A 35 -18.92 -8.76 7.87
N LEU A 36 -20.02 -8.59 7.13
CA LEU A 36 -21.37 -8.74 7.67
C LEU A 36 -21.61 -10.19 8.11
N ARG A 37 -21.30 -11.16 7.25
CA ARG A 37 -21.33 -12.59 7.56
C ARG A 37 -20.51 -12.92 8.80
N LYS A 38 -19.25 -12.46 8.87
CA LYS A 38 -18.39 -12.70 10.06
C LYS A 38 -19.00 -12.15 11.36
N ARG A 39 -19.65 -10.98 11.31
CA ARG A 39 -20.35 -10.41 12.46
C ARG A 39 -21.60 -11.21 12.82
N ALA A 40 -22.47 -11.48 11.86
CA ALA A 40 -23.69 -12.26 12.08
C ALA A 40 -23.37 -13.66 12.62
N TRP A 41 -22.32 -14.32 12.10
CA TRP A 41 -21.87 -15.61 12.60
C TRP A 41 -21.51 -15.57 14.09
N HIS A 42 -20.77 -14.53 14.51
CA HIS A 42 -20.38 -14.34 15.90
C HIS A 42 -21.59 -14.09 16.81
N PHE A 43 -22.61 -13.36 16.33
CA PHE A 43 -23.86 -13.15 17.06
C PHE A 43 -24.71 -14.42 17.18
N LEU A 44 -24.77 -15.22 16.12
CA LEU A 44 -25.59 -16.44 16.07
C LEU A 44 -24.94 -17.64 16.80
N HIS A 45 -23.62 -17.62 17.00
CA HIS A 45 -22.88 -18.71 17.65
C HIS A 45 -22.08 -18.20 18.86
N PRO A 46 -22.73 -17.72 19.94
CA PRO A 46 -22.04 -17.17 21.12
C PRO A 46 -21.11 -18.19 21.79
N ASP A 47 -21.44 -19.48 21.76
CA ASP A 47 -20.66 -20.54 22.39
C ASP A 47 -19.41 -20.97 21.58
N SER A 48 -19.29 -20.50 20.34
CA SER A 48 -18.20 -20.85 19.43
C SER A 48 -16.95 -19.97 19.59
N GLN A 49 -16.89 -19.16 20.65
CA GLN A 49 -15.76 -18.28 20.94
C GLN A 49 -14.49 -19.09 21.16
N LYS A 50 -13.70 -19.22 20.09
CA LYS A 50 -12.33 -19.75 20.18
C LYS A 50 -11.49 -18.84 21.08
N GLU A 51 -10.53 -19.44 21.78
CA GLU A 51 -9.48 -18.71 22.48
C GLU A 51 -8.94 -17.58 21.61
N HIS A 52 -8.85 -16.38 22.20
CA HIS A 52 -8.40 -15.19 21.51
C HIS A 52 -6.89 -15.28 21.26
N LYS A 53 -6.49 -15.92 20.17
CA LYS A 53 -5.11 -15.91 19.70
C LYS A 53 -4.76 -14.55 19.10
N ASP A 54 -3.62 -14.03 19.51
CA ASP A 54 -3.15 -12.73 19.07
C ASP A 54 -2.68 -12.78 17.62
N ALA A 55 -3.41 -12.10 16.75
CA ALA A 55 -3.10 -12.05 15.33
C ALA A 55 -2.15 -10.92 14.95
N TYR A 56 -1.60 -10.13 15.89
CA TYR A 56 -0.69 -9.00 15.61
C TYR A 56 -1.16 -8.07 14.48
N GLY A 57 -2.47 -7.88 14.36
CA GLY A 57 -3.10 -7.05 13.31
C GLY A 57 -3.22 -7.70 11.92
N PHE A 58 -2.82 -8.96 11.74
CA PHE A 58 -3.02 -9.70 10.48
C PHE A 58 -4.48 -10.12 10.30
N LYS A 59 -5.07 -9.71 9.17
CA LYS A 59 -6.45 -10.06 8.81
C LYS A 59 -6.53 -11.54 8.42
N SER A 60 -7.61 -12.21 8.82
CA SER A 60 -7.86 -13.59 8.38
C SER A 60 -8.17 -13.66 6.89
N ARG A 61 -7.54 -14.61 6.19
CA ARG A 61 -7.82 -14.95 4.78
C ARG A 61 -8.97 -15.94 4.60
N LYS A 62 -9.53 -16.45 5.70
CA LYS A 62 -10.61 -17.43 5.64
C LYS A 62 -11.88 -16.78 5.09
N PRO A 63 -12.54 -17.41 4.10
CA PRO A 63 -13.81 -16.93 3.58
C PRO A 63 -14.86 -16.95 4.71
N ALA A 64 -15.80 -16.01 4.67
CA ALA A 64 -16.90 -16.03 5.61
C ALA A 64 -17.84 -17.20 5.27
N GLN A 65 -18.36 -17.87 6.29
CA GLN A 65 -19.40 -18.89 6.09
C GLN A 65 -20.67 -18.23 5.57
N HIS A 66 -21.40 -18.96 4.74
CA HIS A 66 -22.72 -18.54 4.30
C HIS A 66 -23.71 -18.56 5.48
N ILE A 67 -24.56 -17.55 5.55
CA ILE A 67 -25.56 -17.35 6.61
C ILE A 67 -26.91 -17.18 5.92
N LYS A 68 -27.83 -18.11 6.20
CA LYS A 68 -29.14 -18.17 5.52
C LYS A 68 -29.96 -16.91 5.78
N GLU A 69 -29.86 -16.36 6.99
CA GLU A 69 -30.56 -15.15 7.43
C GLU A 69 -30.14 -13.91 6.64
N LEU A 70 -28.95 -13.90 6.02
CA LEU A 70 -28.46 -12.79 5.20
C LEU A 70 -28.73 -12.97 3.71
N GLU A 71 -29.25 -14.12 3.27
CA GLU A 71 -29.37 -14.46 1.86
C GLU A 71 -30.25 -13.47 1.08
N VAL A 72 -31.43 -13.14 1.61
CA VAL A 72 -32.34 -12.17 0.99
C VAL A 72 -31.67 -10.80 0.82
N PHE A 73 -31.05 -10.29 1.89
CA PHE A 73 -30.34 -9.02 1.87
C PHE A 73 -29.18 -9.03 0.86
N GLU A 74 -28.40 -10.10 0.80
CA GLU A 74 -27.27 -10.22 -0.12
C GLU A 74 -27.70 -10.26 -1.58
N ASN A 75 -28.82 -10.94 -1.87
CA ASN A 75 -29.42 -10.98 -3.21
C ASN A 75 -29.98 -9.62 -3.62
N GLU A 76 -30.66 -8.91 -2.72
CA GLU A 76 -31.13 -7.54 -2.98
C GLU A 76 -29.98 -6.56 -3.19
N LEU A 77 -28.89 -6.70 -2.41
CA LEU A 77 -27.68 -5.90 -2.60
C LEU A 77 -27.04 -6.16 -3.97
N ASP A 78 -26.96 -7.41 -4.41
CA ASP A 78 -26.45 -7.74 -5.75
C ASP A 78 -27.35 -7.15 -6.85
N ASN A 79 -28.67 -7.22 -6.67
CA ASN A 79 -29.63 -6.61 -7.59
C ASN A 79 -29.48 -5.08 -7.65
N LEU A 80 -29.27 -4.42 -6.51
CA LEU A 80 -29.02 -2.98 -6.44
C LEU A 80 -27.76 -2.61 -7.23
N ILE A 81 -26.70 -3.39 -7.07
CA ILE A 81 -25.43 -3.18 -7.75
C ILE A 81 -25.56 -3.40 -9.26
N ALA A 82 -26.31 -4.43 -9.67
CA ALA A 82 -26.55 -4.72 -11.07
C ALA A 82 -27.36 -3.61 -11.77
N LYS A 83 -28.23 -2.92 -11.03
CA LYS A 83 -29.03 -1.79 -11.52
C LYS A 83 -28.28 -0.44 -11.53
N ALA A 84 -27.01 -0.40 -11.12
CA ALA A 84 -26.25 0.85 -11.10
C ALA A 84 -26.05 1.40 -12.52
N GLU A 85 -26.57 2.61 -12.75
CA GLU A 85 -26.43 3.33 -14.01
C GLU A 85 -25.16 4.21 -14.04
N TRP A 86 -24.63 4.41 -15.24
CA TRP A 86 -23.37 5.14 -15.45
C TRP A 86 -23.64 6.43 -16.18
N LYS A 87 -23.14 7.54 -15.62
CA LYS A 87 -23.06 8.81 -16.33
C LYS A 87 -21.65 9.00 -16.87
N THR A 88 -21.54 9.36 -18.14
CA THR A 88 -20.29 9.84 -18.71
C THR A 88 -20.09 11.31 -18.34
N SER A 89 -18.98 11.61 -17.67
CA SER A 89 -18.54 12.98 -17.38
C SER A 89 -17.39 13.35 -18.30
N ASN A 90 -17.59 14.34 -19.17
CA ASN A 90 -16.59 14.82 -20.13
C ASN A 90 -16.17 16.24 -19.79
N ASP A 91 -15.43 16.42 -18.70
CA ASP A 91 -14.81 17.71 -18.40
C ASP A 91 -13.44 17.86 -19.11
N LYS A 92 -12.92 19.09 -19.14
CA LYS A 92 -11.62 19.41 -19.77
C LYS A 92 -10.46 18.60 -19.16
N PHE A 93 -10.54 18.28 -17.87
CA PHE A 93 -9.51 17.54 -17.15
C PHE A 93 -9.51 16.05 -17.53
N GLN A 94 -10.68 15.43 -17.65
CA GLN A 94 -10.85 14.04 -18.10
C GLN A 94 -10.40 13.84 -19.56
N GLN A 95 -10.42 14.89 -20.38
CA GLN A 95 -9.86 14.85 -21.74
C GLN A 95 -8.33 15.05 -21.73
N LYS A 96 -7.81 15.95 -20.88
CA LYS A 96 -6.37 16.23 -20.74
C LYS A 96 -5.59 15.02 -20.22
N LEU A 97 -6.11 14.32 -19.21
CA LEU A 97 -5.43 13.18 -18.55
C LEU A 97 -5.03 12.05 -19.53
N PRO A 98 -5.93 11.48 -20.36
CA PRO A 98 -5.56 10.47 -21.34
C PRO A 98 -4.60 10.98 -22.43
N GLN A 99 -4.67 12.26 -22.77
CA GLN A 99 -3.73 12.86 -23.71
C GLN A 99 -2.33 12.91 -23.11
N ASP A 100 -2.19 13.40 -21.87
CA ASP A 100 -0.91 13.45 -21.17
C ASP A 100 -0.33 12.03 -20.96
N LEU A 101 -1.17 11.04 -20.63
CA LEU A 101 -0.75 9.64 -20.55
C LEU A 101 -0.24 9.09 -21.90
N ARG A 102 -0.91 9.43 -23.01
CA ARG A 102 -0.44 9.04 -24.36
C ARG A 102 0.90 9.69 -24.67
N ASN A 103 1.05 10.98 -24.38
CA ASN A 103 2.29 11.74 -24.58
C ASN A 103 3.46 11.13 -23.78
N ILE A 104 3.22 10.73 -22.52
CA ILE A 104 4.23 10.07 -21.68
C ILE A 104 4.61 8.71 -22.25
N LYS A 105 3.65 7.91 -22.72
CA LYS A 105 3.91 6.57 -23.27
C LYS A 105 4.63 6.58 -24.62
N GLN A 106 4.43 7.62 -25.42
CA GLN A 106 5.06 7.79 -26.72
C GLN A 106 6.48 8.38 -26.63
N ASP A 107 6.79 9.12 -25.57
CA ASP A 107 8.14 9.65 -25.34
C ASP A 107 9.10 8.50 -24.98
N LYS A 108 10.27 8.48 -25.62
CA LYS A 108 11.32 7.48 -25.36
C LYS A 108 12.00 7.70 -24.00
N ARG A 109 11.87 8.91 -23.43
CA ARG A 109 12.50 9.32 -22.17
C ARG A 109 11.61 8.97 -20.98
N LEU A 110 12.25 8.68 -19.86
CA LEU A 110 11.58 8.42 -18.59
C LEU A 110 11.02 9.72 -17.99
N THR A 111 9.80 9.65 -17.48
CA THR A 111 9.19 10.72 -16.69
C THR A 111 9.35 10.41 -15.20
N VAL A 112 10.17 11.20 -14.50
CA VAL A 112 10.53 10.98 -13.08
C VAL A 112 9.94 12.09 -12.22
N LYS A 113 9.32 11.72 -11.11
CA LYS A 113 8.67 12.65 -10.17
C LYS A 113 9.67 13.28 -9.21
N ALA A 114 9.45 14.55 -8.86
CA ALA A 114 10.13 15.19 -7.74
C ALA A 114 9.60 14.72 -6.37
N ASP A 115 10.43 14.78 -5.33
CA ASP A 115 10.12 14.27 -3.99
C ASP A 115 9.10 15.16 -3.26
N LYS A 116 9.32 16.49 -3.26
CA LYS A 116 8.51 17.45 -2.48
C LYS A 116 7.74 18.47 -3.31
N THR A 117 8.17 18.72 -4.55
CA THR A 117 7.49 19.64 -5.45
C THR A 117 6.52 18.89 -6.35
N THR A 118 5.69 19.62 -7.09
CA THR A 118 4.77 19.07 -8.10
C THR A 118 5.46 18.80 -9.44
N ASN A 119 6.78 19.02 -9.52
CA ASN A 119 7.53 18.93 -10.75
C ASN A 119 7.75 17.48 -11.17
N TYR A 120 7.87 17.30 -12.47
CA TYR A 120 8.35 16.08 -13.10
C TYR A 120 9.52 16.43 -14.00
N TYR A 121 10.32 15.43 -14.34
CA TYR A 121 11.50 15.61 -15.18
C TYR A 121 11.56 14.50 -16.23
N LYS A 122 11.83 14.90 -17.48
CA LYS A 122 12.18 13.96 -18.54
C LYS A 122 13.67 13.68 -18.51
N MET A 123 14.03 12.40 -18.57
CA MET A 123 15.42 11.97 -18.61
C MET A 123 15.64 10.68 -19.40
N GLU A 124 16.84 10.55 -19.94
CA GLU A 124 17.27 9.32 -20.60
C GLU A 124 17.37 8.15 -19.61
N ALA A 125 17.02 6.96 -20.09
CA ALA A 125 17.07 5.74 -19.27
C ALA A 125 18.48 5.44 -18.73
N GLY A 126 19.53 5.72 -19.51
CA GLY A 126 20.92 5.56 -19.08
C GLY A 126 21.26 6.44 -17.88
N LYS A 127 20.90 7.72 -17.94
CA LYS A 127 21.13 8.68 -16.84
C LYS A 127 20.36 8.28 -15.59
N TYR A 128 19.12 7.82 -15.72
CA TYR A 128 18.33 7.31 -14.60
C TYR A 128 19.00 6.11 -13.92
N LYS A 129 19.49 5.14 -14.71
CA LYS A 129 20.20 3.95 -14.18
C LYS A 129 21.48 4.35 -13.43
N SER A 130 22.24 5.32 -13.94
CA SER A 130 23.43 5.85 -13.25
C SER A 130 23.06 6.49 -11.91
N LEU A 131 21.96 7.26 -11.85
CA LEU A 131 21.47 7.83 -10.60
C LEU A 131 21.02 6.74 -9.60
N ILE A 132 20.37 5.68 -10.08
CA ILE A 132 20.00 4.54 -9.22
C ILE A 132 21.26 3.91 -8.62
N HIS A 133 22.23 3.56 -9.47
CA HIS A 133 23.43 2.88 -9.02
C HIS A 133 24.20 3.70 -7.98
N ALA A 134 24.38 5.00 -8.22
CA ALA A 134 25.07 5.90 -7.32
C ALA A 134 24.35 6.13 -5.98
N ASN A 135 23.04 5.87 -5.88
CA ASN A 135 22.29 6.02 -4.63
C ASN A 135 22.12 4.68 -3.89
N ILE A 136 21.99 3.56 -4.61
CA ILE A 136 21.92 2.24 -3.96
C ILE A 136 23.22 1.96 -3.18
N THR A 137 24.38 2.25 -3.76
CA THR A 137 25.68 1.92 -3.15
C THR A 137 26.08 2.78 -1.96
N LYS A 138 25.32 3.83 -1.61
CA LYS A 138 25.61 4.67 -0.44
C LYS A 138 25.32 3.95 0.87
N ASP A 139 24.11 3.41 0.99
CA ASP A 139 23.59 2.84 2.24
C ASP A 139 23.31 1.33 2.11
N TYR A 140 23.18 0.81 0.89
CA TYR A 140 22.80 -0.58 0.64
C TYR A 140 23.94 -1.38 0.01
N LYS A 141 24.05 -2.64 0.40
CA LYS A 141 24.93 -3.63 -0.23
C LYS A 141 24.07 -4.62 -1.02
N LYS A 142 24.61 -5.12 -2.13
CA LYS A 142 23.97 -6.23 -2.86
C LYS A 142 24.01 -7.47 -1.98
N ALA A 143 22.85 -8.01 -1.66
CA ALA A 143 22.70 -9.28 -0.95
C ALA A 143 22.78 -10.46 -1.92
N ASN A 144 23.18 -11.62 -1.42
CA ASN A 144 23.16 -12.87 -2.19
C ASN A 144 21.71 -13.37 -2.30
N PRO A 145 21.23 -13.85 -3.47
CA PRO A 145 19.90 -14.44 -3.60
C PRO A 145 19.61 -15.57 -2.57
N LYS A 146 20.64 -16.30 -2.14
CA LYS A 146 20.50 -17.32 -1.08
C LYS A 146 20.10 -16.72 0.27
N GLU A 147 20.57 -15.52 0.60
CA GLU A 147 20.21 -14.83 1.85
C GLU A 147 18.73 -14.46 1.88
N ALA A 148 18.18 -13.98 0.76
CA ALA A 148 16.76 -13.69 0.64
C ALA A 148 15.90 -14.95 0.84
N SER A 149 16.34 -16.09 0.29
CA SER A 149 15.67 -17.39 0.52
C SER A 149 15.74 -17.82 1.99
N ASN A 150 16.90 -17.70 2.62
CA ASN A 150 17.08 -18.05 4.04
C ASN A 150 16.23 -17.16 4.95
N LEU A 151 16.18 -15.85 4.69
CA LEU A 151 15.31 -14.92 5.42
C LEU A 151 13.84 -15.31 5.31
N ASN A 152 13.38 -15.70 4.13
CA ASN A 152 12.01 -16.18 3.94
C ASN A 152 11.73 -17.49 4.70
N LYS A 153 12.72 -18.40 4.78
CA LYS A 153 12.60 -19.64 5.59
C LYS A 153 12.50 -19.34 7.08
N GLU A 154 13.30 -18.40 7.59
CA GLU A 154 13.23 -17.97 8.99
C GLU A 154 11.91 -17.28 9.30
N ALA A 155 11.46 -16.37 8.42
CA ALA A 155 10.15 -15.74 8.51
C ALA A 155 9.03 -16.77 8.56
N LYS A 156 9.08 -17.81 7.72
CA LYS A 156 8.11 -18.91 7.73
C LYS A 156 8.14 -19.67 9.06
N LYS A 157 9.32 -20.01 9.60
CA LYS A 157 9.43 -20.68 10.90
C LYS A 157 8.78 -19.87 12.02
N LEU A 158 9.00 -18.54 12.02
CA LEU A 158 8.37 -17.65 12.98
C LEU A 158 6.85 -17.56 12.79
N ALA A 159 6.39 -17.45 11.54
CA ALA A 159 4.96 -17.41 11.22
C ALA A 159 4.24 -18.69 11.68
N VAL A 160 4.82 -19.87 11.43
CA VAL A 160 4.27 -21.15 11.89
C VAL A 160 4.23 -21.22 13.42
N LYS A 161 5.31 -20.81 14.09
CA LYS A 161 5.37 -20.78 15.57
C LYS A 161 4.28 -19.90 16.19
N LEU A 162 3.90 -18.84 15.50
CA LEU A 162 2.86 -17.90 15.92
C LEU A 162 1.48 -18.22 15.33
N GLU A 163 1.34 -19.30 14.55
CA GLU A 163 0.12 -19.68 13.83
C GLU A 163 -0.43 -18.57 12.90
N LEU A 164 0.46 -17.90 12.18
CA LEU A 164 0.17 -16.83 11.22
C LEU A 164 0.56 -17.19 9.79
N ASP A 165 1.00 -18.42 9.54
CA ASP A 165 1.44 -18.90 8.24
C ASP A 165 0.33 -18.91 7.17
N ASP A 166 -0.94 -18.88 7.58
CA ASP A 166 -2.09 -18.71 6.69
C ASP A 166 -2.28 -17.27 6.18
N ARG A 167 -1.55 -16.28 6.72
CA ARG A 167 -1.78 -14.85 6.47
C ARG A 167 -0.57 -14.08 5.99
N ILE A 168 0.63 -14.58 6.25
CA ILE A 168 1.89 -13.90 5.96
C ILE A 168 2.42 -14.37 4.61
N ASP A 169 2.63 -13.44 3.68
CA ASP A 169 3.21 -13.75 2.38
C ASP A 169 4.76 -13.76 2.42
N GLN A 170 5.34 -14.49 1.47
CA GLN A 170 6.78 -14.41 1.20
C GLN A 170 7.15 -12.99 0.75
N LEU A 171 8.37 -12.56 1.08
CA LEU A 171 8.90 -11.30 0.57
C LEU A 171 8.92 -11.28 -0.97
N ALA A 172 8.14 -10.38 -1.55
CA ALA A 172 8.11 -10.14 -2.98
C ALA A 172 9.28 -9.24 -3.41
N GLU A 173 9.99 -9.64 -4.45
CA GLU A 173 11.00 -8.80 -5.10
C GLU A 173 10.30 -7.65 -5.84
N LYS A 174 10.80 -6.44 -5.62
CA LYS A 174 10.29 -5.23 -6.26
C LYS A 174 11.45 -4.36 -6.69
N GLU A 175 11.29 -3.74 -7.85
CA GLU A 175 12.29 -2.80 -8.36
C GLU A 175 12.36 -1.54 -7.48
N VAL A 176 13.57 -1.02 -7.35
CA VAL A 176 13.84 0.23 -6.66
C VAL A 176 13.63 1.38 -7.63
N PHE A 177 13.04 2.46 -7.14
CA PHE A 177 12.85 3.68 -7.93
C PHE A 177 13.30 4.91 -7.15
N LEU A 178 13.48 6.02 -7.87
CA LEU A 178 13.96 7.28 -7.31
C LEU A 178 12.91 8.38 -7.45
N SER A 179 12.89 9.29 -6.50
CA SER A 179 12.36 10.65 -6.70
C SER A 179 13.49 11.67 -6.71
N LEU A 180 13.31 12.76 -7.47
CA LEU A 180 14.30 13.84 -7.57
C LEU A 180 14.11 14.88 -6.46
N GLN A 181 15.19 15.28 -5.81
CA GLN A 181 15.16 16.29 -4.75
C GLN A 181 15.51 17.67 -5.30
N ASP A 182 14.63 18.20 -6.14
CA ASP A 182 14.80 19.51 -6.82
C ASP A 182 14.80 20.74 -5.89
N HIS A 183 14.35 20.57 -4.66
CA HIS A 183 14.39 21.57 -3.59
C HIS A 183 15.76 21.68 -2.89
N LYS A 184 16.76 20.90 -3.32
CA LYS A 184 18.12 20.95 -2.77
C LYS A 184 19.00 21.91 -3.57
N ASP A 185 19.98 22.50 -2.88
CA ASP A 185 20.93 23.41 -3.49
C ASP A 185 21.71 22.74 -4.62
N ASN A 186 22.01 23.52 -5.66
CA ASN A 186 22.79 23.09 -6.81
C ASN A 186 22.24 21.85 -7.56
N PHE A 187 20.92 21.58 -7.47
CA PHE A 187 20.27 20.43 -8.10
C PHE A 187 20.53 20.32 -9.62
N GLN A 188 20.59 21.46 -10.32
CA GLN A 188 20.80 21.47 -11.77
C GLN A 188 22.13 20.84 -12.18
N ASN A 189 23.19 21.08 -11.41
CA ASN A 189 24.53 20.55 -11.68
C ASN A 189 24.75 19.20 -10.98
N LYS A 190 24.24 19.05 -9.76
CA LYS A 190 24.41 17.84 -8.93
C LYS A 190 23.03 17.35 -8.45
N PRO A 191 22.29 16.61 -9.30
CA PRO A 191 20.96 16.18 -8.94
C PRO A 191 21.01 15.18 -7.79
N THR A 192 20.35 15.54 -6.70
CA THR A 192 20.16 14.67 -5.54
C THR A 192 18.84 13.90 -5.71
N CYS A 193 18.83 12.67 -5.20
CA CYS A 193 17.69 11.77 -5.36
C CYS A 193 17.37 11.14 -4.01
N ARG A 194 16.10 10.78 -3.82
CA ARG A 194 15.67 9.91 -2.73
C ARG A 194 15.42 8.52 -3.27
N LEU A 195 16.13 7.55 -2.71
CA LEU A 195 15.91 6.14 -3.01
C LEU A 195 14.65 5.64 -2.32
N ILE A 196 13.80 4.95 -3.08
CA ILE A 196 12.57 4.34 -2.57
C ILE A 196 12.68 2.84 -2.84
N SER A 197 12.96 2.09 -1.77
CA SER A 197 12.87 0.63 -1.77
C SER A 197 11.49 0.22 -1.24
N PRO A 198 10.60 -0.32 -2.10
CA PRO A 198 9.24 -0.67 -1.70
C PRO A 198 9.15 -2.01 -0.96
N THR A 199 10.26 -2.75 -0.85
CA THR A 199 10.28 -4.10 -0.28
C THR A 199 10.45 -4.04 1.24
N LYS A 200 9.46 -4.56 1.97
CA LYS A 200 9.49 -4.73 3.43
C LYS A 200 8.90 -6.09 3.77
N THR A 201 9.44 -6.73 4.80
CA THR A 201 8.91 -8.00 5.31
C THR A 201 7.63 -7.73 6.09
N GLU A 202 6.63 -8.61 5.96
CA GLU A 202 5.39 -8.50 6.75
C GLU A 202 5.63 -8.81 8.23
N ILE A 203 6.61 -9.67 8.53
CA ILE A 203 7.04 -10.02 9.90
C ILE A 203 7.35 -8.78 10.75
N GLY A 204 7.83 -7.68 10.15
CA GLY A 204 8.10 -6.44 10.87
C GLY A 204 6.87 -5.87 11.60
N GLN A 205 5.65 -6.20 11.16
CA GLN A 205 4.41 -5.83 11.85
C GLN A 205 4.31 -6.46 13.24
N ILE A 206 4.77 -7.71 13.39
CA ILE A 206 4.79 -8.45 14.68
C ILE A 206 5.68 -7.70 15.67
N SER A 207 6.91 -7.40 15.27
CA SER A 207 7.88 -6.67 16.10
C SER A 207 7.33 -5.32 16.54
N LYS A 208 6.64 -4.61 15.65
CA LYS A 208 6.00 -3.32 15.98
C LYS A 208 4.92 -3.48 17.06
N HIS A 209 4.05 -4.49 16.95
CA HIS A 209 3.02 -4.77 17.94
C HIS A 209 3.62 -5.14 19.31
N ILE A 210 4.69 -5.93 19.34
CA ILE A 210 5.41 -6.28 20.58
C ILE A 210 5.99 -5.03 21.23
N LEU A 211 6.69 -4.20 20.45
CA LEU A 211 7.28 -2.95 20.92
C LEU A 211 6.21 -1.98 21.44
N ASP A 212 5.08 -1.87 20.71
CA ASP A 212 3.96 -1.02 21.09
C ASP A 212 3.37 -1.42 22.45
N ARG A 213 3.25 -2.73 22.75
CA ARG A 213 2.81 -3.23 24.06
C ARG A 213 3.80 -2.94 25.16
N ALA A 214 5.09 -3.13 24.90
CA ALA A 214 6.14 -2.82 25.87
C ALA A 214 6.11 -1.34 26.24
N ILE A 215 6.00 -0.45 25.24
CA ILE A 215 5.89 1.00 25.44
C ILE A 215 4.66 1.35 26.28
N ILE A 216 3.49 0.76 25.98
CA ILE A 216 2.25 1.01 26.75
C ILE A 216 2.43 0.55 28.21
N SER A 217 3.01 -0.63 28.43
CA SER A 217 3.27 -1.16 29.77
C SER A 217 4.21 -0.25 30.58
N ILE A 218 5.28 0.25 29.96
CA ILE A 218 6.21 1.20 30.59
C ILE A 218 5.50 2.52 30.90
N LYS A 219 4.76 3.09 29.94
CA LYS A 219 4.03 4.36 30.13
C LYS A 219 3.08 4.28 31.33
N ASN A 220 2.35 3.17 31.47
CA ASN A 220 1.43 2.96 32.59
C ASN A 220 2.14 2.85 33.95
N LYS A 221 3.41 2.44 33.98
CA LYS A 221 4.19 2.26 35.22
C LYS A 221 5.05 3.46 35.59
N THR A 222 5.48 4.27 34.63
CA THR A 222 6.57 5.24 34.82
C THR A 222 6.11 6.69 34.76
N THR A 223 4.81 6.97 34.56
CA THR A 223 4.27 8.34 34.39
C THR A 223 4.98 9.17 33.31
N VAL A 224 5.85 8.56 32.48
CA VAL A 224 6.61 9.27 31.45
C VAL A 224 5.77 9.48 30.20
N ASN A 225 5.89 10.67 29.62
CA ASN A 225 5.20 11.05 28.41
C ASN A 225 5.92 10.51 27.17
N LEU A 226 5.61 9.27 26.79
CA LEU A 226 6.08 8.65 25.55
C LEU A 226 5.06 8.86 24.44
N TRP A 227 5.22 9.94 23.68
CA TRP A 227 4.36 10.28 22.56
C TRP A 227 4.79 9.56 21.28
N LYS A 228 3.85 8.88 20.61
CA LYS A 228 4.12 8.15 19.35
C LYS A 228 4.06 9.03 18.10
N SER A 229 3.50 10.23 18.21
CA SER A 229 3.39 11.18 17.09
C SER A 229 3.33 12.60 17.61
N THR A 230 3.66 13.57 16.76
CA THR A 230 3.56 15.00 17.06
C THR A 230 2.14 15.42 17.43
N ARG A 231 1.11 14.78 16.86
CA ARG A 231 -0.29 15.03 17.25
C ARG A 231 -0.59 14.53 18.65
N GLY A 232 -0.05 13.37 19.01
CA GLY A 232 -0.21 12.83 20.36
C GLY A 232 0.47 13.65 21.46
N VAL A 233 1.25 14.68 21.13
CA VAL A 233 1.76 15.66 22.10
C VAL A 233 0.69 16.70 22.46
N LEU A 234 -0.27 16.92 21.56
CA LEU A 234 -1.30 17.94 21.66
C LEU A 234 -2.60 17.41 22.30
N ASP A 235 -2.74 16.09 22.43
CA ASP A 235 -3.84 15.39 23.11
C ASP A 235 -3.45 15.08 24.56
#